data_AF-X1T104-F1
#
_entry.id   AF-X1T104-F1
#
_cell.length_a   1.000
_cell.length_b   1.000
_cell.length_c   1.000
_cell.angle_alpha   90.00
_cell.angle_beta   90.00
_cell.angle_gamma   90.00
#
_symmetry.space_group_name_H-M   'P 1'
#
loop_
_entity.id
_entity.type
_entity.pdbx_description
1 polymer ?
#
loop_
_entity_poly.entity_id
_entity_poly.type
_entity_poly.pdbx_seq_one_letter_code
_entity_poly.pdbx_strand_id
1 'polypeptide(L)'
;MTTLLGRTARHFYAIKAARQLKEDIEKAGLDSLKVLADAGKSIVGIYLEGCSPEEKKRRRRDGNTLLQLGVPPEMVLTELARLMPELQTIMEGKQAYKQSELLNLEQFLRES
;
A
#
# COMPACT_ATOMS: atom_id res chain seq x y z
N MET A 1 -19.54 8.91 17.51
CA MET A 1 -20.50 8.22 16.62
C MET A 1 -20.00 8.32 15.19
N THR A 2 -19.42 7.27 14.61
CA THR A 2 -19.09 7.29 13.17
C THR A 2 -20.33 6.87 12.38
N THR A 3 -20.94 7.81 11.69
CA THR A 3 -22.10 7.58 10.81
C THR A 3 -21.73 6.60 9.69
N LEU A 4 -22.73 5.88 9.16
CA LEU A 4 -22.58 5.01 7.98
C LEU A 4 -21.81 5.71 6.85
N LEU A 5 -22.11 7.00 6.60
CA LEU A 5 -21.39 7.87 5.66
C LEU A 5 -19.87 7.96 5.91
N GLY A 6 -19.43 8.10 7.16
CA GLY A 6 -18.01 8.15 7.50
C GLY A 6 -17.29 6.80 7.37
N ARG A 7 -18.02 5.67 7.45
CA ARG A 7 -17.47 4.33 7.18
C ARG A 7 -17.36 4.09 5.68
N THR A 8 -18.38 4.45 4.91
CA THR A 8 -18.42 4.28 3.45
C THR A 8 -17.40 5.17 2.75
N ALA A 9 -17.21 6.42 3.20
CA ALA A 9 -16.20 7.33 2.66
C ALA A 9 -14.77 6.77 2.83
N ARG A 10 -14.43 6.24 4.01
CA ARG A 10 -13.14 5.59 4.27
C ARG A 10 -12.88 4.42 3.34
N HIS A 11 -13.87 3.55 3.17
CA HIS A 11 -13.76 2.42 2.23
C HIS A 11 -13.59 2.90 0.79
N PHE A 12 -14.33 3.93 0.37
CA PHE A 12 -14.19 4.51 -0.96
C PHE A 12 -12.77 5.03 -1.21
N TYR A 13 -12.19 5.78 -0.24
CA TYR A 13 -10.82 6.25 -0.34
C TYR A 13 -9.79 5.12 -0.34
N ALA A 14 -10.01 4.05 0.45
CA ALA A 14 -9.16 2.87 0.45
C ALA A 14 -9.16 2.18 -0.93
N ILE A 15 -10.34 1.97 -1.52
CA ILE A 15 -10.49 1.37 -2.86
C ILE A 15 -9.82 2.26 -3.91
N LYS A 16 -9.99 3.58 -3.84
CA LYS A 16 -9.37 4.52 -4.77
C LYS A 16 -7.85 4.47 -4.69
N ALA A 17 -7.28 4.47 -3.48
CA ALA A 17 -5.83 4.35 -3.27
C ALA A 17 -5.31 2.99 -3.78
N ALA A 18 -6.03 1.91 -3.52
CA ALA A 18 -5.68 0.58 -3.99
C ALA A 18 -5.68 0.47 -5.53
N ARG A 19 -6.63 1.12 -6.21
CA ARG A 19 -6.65 1.19 -7.68
C ARG A 19 -5.42 1.91 -8.23
N GLN A 20 -5.05 3.04 -7.64
CA GLN A 20 -3.86 3.78 -8.05
C GLN A 20 -2.59 2.93 -7.89
N LEU A 21 -2.46 2.22 -6.77
CA LEU A 21 -1.35 1.30 -6.53
C LEU A 21 -1.33 0.15 -7.53
N LYS A 22 -2.49 -0.42 -7.86
CA LYS A 22 -2.59 -1.45 -8.91
C LYS A 22 -2.05 -0.94 -10.23
N GLU A 23 -2.44 0.26 -10.67
CA GLU A 23 -1.93 0.84 -11.92
C GLU A 23 -0.41 1.07 -11.88
N ASP A 24 0.12 1.54 -10.74
CA ASP A 24 1.55 1.72 -10.55
C ASP A 24 2.32 0.38 -10.57
N ILE A 25 1.73 -0.66 -9.99
CA ILE A 25 2.25 -2.03 -10.00
C ILE A 25 2.23 -2.62 -11.43
N GLU A 26 1.14 -2.45 -12.16
CA GLU A 26 1.02 -2.92 -13.55
C GLU A 26 2.07 -2.23 -14.45
N LYS A 27 2.35 -0.94 -14.22
CA LYS A 27 3.44 -0.21 -14.90
C LYS A 27 4.84 -0.70 -14.51
N ALA A 28 5.04 -1.06 -13.24
CA ALA A 28 6.32 -1.57 -12.73
C ALA A 28 6.59 -3.03 -13.11
N GLY A 29 5.54 -3.79 -13.44
CA GLY A 29 5.59 -5.21 -13.77
C GLY A 29 5.37 -6.10 -12.54
N LEU A 30 4.34 -6.93 -12.59
CA LEU A 30 3.96 -7.83 -11.49
C LEU A 30 5.00 -8.93 -11.25
N ASP A 31 5.69 -9.40 -12.29
CA ASP A 31 6.74 -10.41 -12.18
C ASP A 31 7.95 -9.91 -11.36
N SER A 32 8.32 -8.64 -11.52
CA SER A 32 9.36 -8.01 -10.71
C SER A 32 8.98 -8.03 -9.23
N LEU A 33 7.71 -7.77 -8.90
CA LEU A 33 7.21 -7.80 -7.53
C LEU A 33 7.19 -9.21 -6.94
N LYS A 34 6.81 -10.22 -7.75
CA LYS A 34 6.91 -11.64 -7.36
C LYS A 34 8.34 -12.01 -6.98
N VAL A 35 9.32 -11.66 -7.82
CA VAL A 35 10.75 -11.94 -7.54
C VAL A 35 11.21 -11.26 -6.26
N LEU A 36 10.80 -10.01 -6.02
CA LEU A 36 11.16 -9.28 -4.80
C LEU A 36 10.52 -9.88 -3.56
N ALA A 37 9.24 -10.26 -3.63
CA ALA A 37 8.56 -10.93 -2.55
C ALA A 37 9.14 -12.33 -2.27
N ASP A 38 9.59 -13.07 -3.30
CA ASP A 38 10.31 -14.34 -3.14
C ASP A 38 11.70 -14.19 -2.55
N ALA A 39 12.38 -13.09 -2.86
CA ALA A 39 13.62 -12.73 -2.18
C ALA A 39 13.41 -12.19 -0.74
N GLY A 40 12.17 -12.09 -0.26
CA GLY A 40 11.84 -11.50 1.05
C GLY A 40 12.16 -10.00 1.13
N LYS A 41 12.34 -9.33 0.00
CA LYS A 41 12.65 -7.91 -0.08
C LYS A 41 11.39 -7.07 -0.02
N SER A 42 11.47 -5.96 0.69
CA SER A 42 10.34 -5.03 0.83
C SER A 42 9.95 -4.45 -0.53
N ILE A 43 8.74 -4.78 -0.98
CA ILE A 43 8.18 -4.23 -2.22
C ILE A 43 8.01 -2.72 -2.05
N VAL A 44 7.45 -2.30 -0.91
CA VAL A 44 7.26 -0.89 -0.58
C VAL A 44 8.60 -0.18 -0.50
N GLY A 45 9.58 -0.78 0.18
CA GLY A 45 10.92 -0.21 0.32
C GLY A 45 11.59 0.01 -1.04
N ILE A 46 11.61 -1.00 -1.90
CA ILE A 46 12.24 -0.92 -3.22
C ILE A 46 11.49 0.05 -4.14
N TYR A 47 10.16 0.03 -4.10
CA TYR A 47 9.35 0.97 -4.86
C TYR A 47 9.63 2.42 -4.44
N LEU A 48 9.73 2.65 -3.13
CA LEU A 48 10.13 3.94 -2.61
C LEU A 48 11.56 4.28 -3.04
N GLU A 49 12.54 3.39 -2.93
CA GLU A 49 13.92 3.64 -3.40
C GLU A 49 13.99 4.08 -4.87
N GLY A 50 13.17 3.48 -5.74
CA GLY A 50 13.07 3.85 -7.16
C GLY A 50 12.32 5.17 -7.44
N CYS A 51 11.58 5.72 -6.47
CA CYS A 51 10.87 7.00 -6.63
C CYS A 51 11.82 8.19 -6.38
N SER A 52 11.65 9.25 -7.18
CA SER A 52 12.36 10.52 -6.96
C SER A 52 12.00 11.12 -5.58
N PRO A 53 12.87 11.94 -4.97
CA PRO A 53 12.58 12.58 -3.68
C PRO A 53 11.30 13.43 -3.71
N GLU A 54 10.93 14.01 -4.85
CA GLU A 54 9.66 14.73 -5.02
C GLU A 54 8.45 13.79 -5.02
N GLU A 55 8.54 12.63 -5.69
CA GLU A 55 7.49 11.61 -5.70
C GLU A 55 7.30 11.01 -4.30
N LYS A 56 8.40 10.75 -3.57
CA LYS A 56 8.36 10.33 -2.17
C LYS A 56 7.60 11.34 -1.31
N LYS A 57 7.89 12.64 -1.45
CA LYS A 57 7.18 13.70 -0.71
C LYS A 57 5.69 13.77 -1.05
N ARG A 58 5.32 13.63 -2.32
CA ARG A 58 3.90 13.59 -2.74
C ARG A 58 3.19 12.38 -2.14
N ARG A 59 3.76 11.18 -2.32
CA ARG A 59 3.23 9.91 -1.80
C ARG A 59 3.09 9.93 -0.28
N ARG A 60 4.06 10.51 0.43
CA ARG A 60 3.99 10.71 1.89
C ARG A 60 2.86 11.66 2.28
N ARG A 61 2.68 12.78 1.56
CA ARG A 61 1.56 13.72 1.79
C ARG A 61 0.20 13.05 1.53
N ASP A 62 0.07 12.31 0.44
CA ASP A 62 -1.16 11.60 0.09
C ASP A 62 -1.48 10.51 1.12
N GLY A 63 -0.48 9.73 1.52
CA GLY A 63 -0.61 8.72 2.58
C GLY A 63 -0.98 9.32 3.94
N ASN A 64 -0.36 10.44 4.33
CA ASN A 64 -0.72 11.15 5.56
C ASN A 64 -2.14 11.73 5.49
N THR A 65 -2.58 12.19 4.32
CA THR A 65 -3.97 12.62 4.11
C THR A 65 -4.95 11.46 4.30
N LEU A 66 -4.64 10.28 3.74
CA LEU A 66 -5.44 9.07 3.93
C LEU A 66 -5.49 8.65 5.41
N LEU A 67 -4.36 8.70 6.12
CA LEU A 67 -4.30 8.44 7.57
C LEU A 67 -5.19 9.39 8.37
N GLN A 68 -5.14 10.70 8.09
CA GLN A 68 -5.99 11.70 8.73
C GLN A 68 -7.48 11.50 8.43
N LEU A 69 -7.81 10.96 7.25
CA LEU A 69 -9.17 10.55 6.89
C LEU A 69 -9.59 9.22 7.53
N GLY A 70 -8.73 8.59 8.35
CA GLY A 70 -8.99 7.35 9.04
C GLY A 70 -8.89 6.11 8.14
N VAL A 71 -8.14 6.20 7.05
CA VAL A 71 -7.82 5.10 6.13
C VAL A 71 -6.40 4.60 6.43
N PRO A 72 -6.25 3.57 7.27
CA PRO A 72 -4.93 3.02 7.57
C PRO A 72 -4.39 2.25 6.36
N PRO A 73 -3.07 2.05 6.27
CA PRO A 73 -2.47 1.38 5.14
C PRO A 73 -2.90 -0.08 5.00
N GLU A 74 -3.22 -0.74 6.12
CA GLU A 74 -3.81 -2.08 6.12
C GLU A 74 -5.11 -2.14 5.30
N MET A 75 -5.94 -1.09 5.37
CA MET A 75 -7.19 -1.02 4.62
C MET A 75 -6.90 -0.92 3.11
N VAL A 76 -5.91 -0.12 2.73
CA VAL A 76 -5.47 0.02 1.33
C VAL A 76 -4.89 -1.30 0.81
N LEU A 77 -4.01 -1.96 1.58
CA LEU A 77 -3.43 -3.25 1.19
C LEU A 77 -4.50 -4.35 1.09
N THR A 78 -5.51 -4.32 1.94
CA THR A 78 -6.63 -5.27 1.89
C THR A 78 -7.45 -5.09 0.62
N GLU A 79 -7.77 -3.84 0.24
CA GLU A 79 -8.45 -3.58 -1.03
C GLU A 79 -7.56 -3.89 -2.24
N LEU A 80 -6.24 -3.65 -2.15
CA LEU A 80 -5.29 -4.00 -3.21
C LEU A 80 -5.22 -5.51 -3.43
N ALA A 81 -5.14 -6.30 -2.36
CA ALA A 81 -5.16 -7.76 -2.44
C ALA A 81 -6.47 -8.27 -3.10
N ARG A 82 -7.61 -7.63 -2.83
CA ARG A 82 -8.88 -7.95 -3.50
C ARG A 82 -8.87 -7.60 -5.00
N LEU A 83 -8.25 -6.48 -5.37
CA LEU A 83 -8.14 -6.05 -6.78
C LEU A 83 -7.09 -6.85 -7.57
N MET A 84 -6.15 -7.49 -6.86
CA MET A 84 -5.03 -8.26 -7.41
C MET A 84 -4.84 -9.57 -6.63
N PRO A 85 -5.61 -10.63 -6.96
CA PRO A 85 -5.55 -11.90 -6.24
C PRO A 85 -4.16 -12.57 -6.29
N GLU A 86 -3.35 -12.26 -7.31
CA GLU A 86 -1.96 -12.73 -7.40
C GLU A 86 -1.07 -12.17 -6.29
N LEU A 87 -1.26 -10.89 -5.91
CA LEU A 87 -0.59 -10.30 -4.76
C LEU A 87 -1.12 -10.90 -3.46
N GLN A 88 -2.41 -11.19 -3.40
CA GLN A 88 -3.01 -11.86 -2.25
C GLN A 88 -2.33 -13.20 -1.99
N THR A 89 -2.15 -14.05 -3.01
CA THR A 89 -1.46 -15.34 -2.87
C THR A 89 -0.02 -15.18 -2.36
N ILE A 90 0.70 -14.17 -2.85
CA ILE A 90 2.07 -13.86 -2.40
C ILE A 90 2.10 -13.41 -0.93
N MET A 91 1.14 -12.57 -0.53
CA MET A 91 1.05 -12.02 0.82
C MET A 91 0.51 -13.02 1.85
N GLU A 92 -0.43 -13.90 1.48
CA GLU A 92 -0.99 -14.93 2.36
C GLU A 92 0.04 -16.01 2.71
N GLY A 93 0.88 -16.41 1.75
CA GLY A 93 1.99 -17.34 2.01
C GLY A 93 3.11 -16.74 2.88
N LYS A 94 3.09 -15.43 3.11
CA LYS A 94 4.15 -14.67 3.78
C LYS A 94 3.57 -13.67 4.78
N GLN A 95 2.85 -14.17 5.78
CA GLN A 95 2.19 -13.32 6.79
C GLN A 95 3.17 -12.40 7.54
N ALA A 96 4.37 -12.89 7.87
CA ALA A 96 5.44 -12.09 8.46
C ALA A 96 5.97 -11.00 7.52
N TYR A 97 6.00 -11.28 6.21
CA TYR A 97 6.34 -10.31 5.18
C TYR A 97 5.30 -9.18 5.12
N LYS A 98 4.00 -9.52 5.12
CA LYS A 98 2.91 -8.53 5.16
C LYS A 98 3.01 -7.60 6.37
N GLN A 99 3.35 -8.13 7.55
CA GLN A 99 3.55 -7.33 8.76
C GLN A 99 4.76 -6.41 8.65
N SER A 100 5.87 -6.91 8.11
CA SER A 100 7.07 -6.10 7.85
C SER A 100 6.80 -4.97 6.86
N GLU A 101 6.06 -5.24 5.78
CA GLU A 101 5.66 -4.23 4.80
C GLU A 101 4.78 -3.13 5.41
N LEU A 102 3.84 -3.52 6.28
CA LEU A 102 3.01 -2.57 7.00
C LEU A 102 3.85 -1.67 7.91
N LEU A 103 4.77 -2.24 8.69
CA LEU A 103 5.64 -1.49 9.59
C LEU A 103 6.55 -0.52 8.84
N ASN A 104 7.13 -0.93 7.71
CA ASN A 104 7.98 -0.07 6.88
C ASN A 104 7.18 1.10 6.31
N LEU A 105 5.95 0.83 5.87
CA LEU A 105 5.08 1.85 5.30
C LEU A 105 4.56 2.82 6.38
N GLU A 106 4.23 2.33 7.58
CA GLU A 106 3.91 3.19 8.72
C GLU A 106 5.08 4.07 9.14
N GLN A 107 6.31 3.53 9.17
CA GLN A 107 7.52 4.31 9.42
C GLN A 107 7.72 5.38 8.36
N PHE A 108 7.59 5.03 7.08
CA PHE A 108 7.71 5.98 5.98
C PHE A 108 6.71 7.14 6.08
N LEU A 109 5.48 6.88 6.57
CA LEU A 109 4.46 7.91 6.77
C LEU A 109 4.73 8.77 8.01
N ARG A 110 5.42 8.23 9.02
CA ARG A 110 5.76 8.91 10.28
C ARG A 110 7.03 9.77 10.20
N GLU A 111 8.02 9.37 9.40
CA GLU A 111 9.20 10.19 9.16
C GLU A 111 8.78 11.52 8.50
N SER A 112 8.96 12.64 9.20
CA SER A 112 8.64 13.99 8.70
C SER A 112 9.80 14.56 7.91
#